data_AF-A0ABD3NK92-F1
#
_entry.id   AF-A0ABD3NK92-F1
#
_cell.length_a   1.000
_cell.length_b   1.000
_cell.length_c   1.000
_cell.angle_alpha   90.00
_cell.angle_beta   90.00
_cell.angle_gamma   90.00
#
_symmetry.space_group_name_H-M   'P 1'
#
loop_
_entity.id
_entity.type
_entity.pdbx_description
1 polymer ?
#
loop_
_entity_poly.entity_id
_entity_poly.type
_entity_poly.pdbx_seq_one_letter_code
_entity_poly.pdbx_strand_id
1 'polypeptide(L)'
;MYTNGDHIRLPFHEMRRCMSKYLSKSATKRLPLTTKRAGKGYYKGKGGTSEGRLTSKGKFIADPLKKLQLIVPDLKGFTLKPYIGRTVAKSPPKDQLSLGAGQ
;
A
#
# COMPACT_ATOMS: atom_id res chain seq x y z
N MET A 1 -23.85 -59.89 -40.51
CA MET A 1 -24.91 -58.91 -40.16
C MET A 1 -24.22 -57.73 -39.50
N TYR A 2 -24.41 -56.55 -40.08
CA TYR A 2 -23.73 -55.30 -39.77
C TYR A 2 -24.28 -54.60 -38.52
N THR A 3 -23.38 -53.80 -37.92
CA THR A 3 -23.57 -52.57 -37.13
C THR A 3 -24.43 -52.62 -35.87
N ASN A 4 -23.83 -52.21 -34.73
CA ASN A 4 -24.25 -50.98 -34.04
C ASN A 4 -23.30 -50.63 -32.90
N GLY A 5 -22.65 -49.48 -33.04
CA GLY A 5 -22.35 -48.61 -31.91
C GLY A 5 -20.94 -48.73 -31.34
N ASP A 6 -19.98 -48.15 -32.05
CA ASP A 6 -18.85 -47.50 -31.38
C ASP A 6 -19.41 -46.56 -30.31
N HIS A 7 -19.43 -47.00 -29.05
CA HIS A 7 -19.65 -46.12 -27.93
C HIS A 7 -18.38 -45.29 -27.76
N ILE A 8 -18.28 -44.22 -28.56
CA ILE A 8 -17.33 -43.14 -28.37
C ILE A 8 -17.58 -42.62 -26.94
N ARG A 9 -16.80 -43.11 -25.98
CA ARG A 9 -16.67 -42.48 -24.66
C ARG A 9 -16.09 -41.10 -24.94
N LEU A 10 -16.94 -40.10 -25.09
CA LEU A 10 -16.50 -38.71 -25.10
C LEU A 10 -15.70 -38.49 -23.80
N PRO A 11 -14.40 -38.19 -23.84
CA PRO A 11 -13.66 -37.82 -22.65
C PRO A 11 -13.99 -36.36 -22.39
N PHE A 12 -15.16 -36.09 -21.83
CA PHE A 12 -15.65 -34.72 -21.74
C PHE A 12 -16.45 -34.48 -20.47
N HIS A 13 -15.77 -34.60 -19.34
CA HIS A 13 -16.00 -33.63 -18.28
C HIS A 13 -14.68 -33.32 -17.59
N GLU A 14 -13.73 -32.79 -18.37
CA GLU A 14 -12.84 -31.80 -17.81
C GLU A 14 -13.75 -30.67 -17.32
N MET A 15 -14.14 -30.74 -16.05
CA MET A 15 -14.75 -29.63 -15.33
C MET A 15 -13.72 -28.51 -15.39
N ARG A 16 -13.74 -27.73 -16.48
CA ARG A 16 -13.15 -26.41 -16.48
C ARG A 16 -13.87 -25.71 -15.35
N ARG A 17 -13.25 -25.67 -14.17
CA ARG A 17 -13.73 -24.87 -13.04
C ARG A 17 -13.97 -23.51 -13.64
N CYS A 18 -15.24 -23.16 -13.86
CA CYS A 18 -15.61 -21.85 -14.35
C CYS A 18 -15.41 -20.89 -13.17
N MET A 19 -14.14 -20.61 -12.89
CA MET A 19 -13.74 -19.60 -11.95
C MET A 19 -14.18 -18.29 -12.59
N SER A 20 -15.30 -17.77 -12.10
CA SER A 20 -15.75 -16.43 -12.42
C SER A 20 -14.61 -15.45 -12.11
N LYS A 21 -14.36 -14.52 -13.04
CA LYS A 21 -13.42 -13.42 -12.81
C LYS A 21 -13.79 -12.58 -11.58
N TYR A 22 -15.06 -12.62 -11.17
CA TYR A 22 -15.60 -11.90 -10.02
C TYR A 22 -15.91 -12.84 -8.86
N LEU A 23 -15.73 -12.33 -7.65
CA LEU A 23 -16.14 -13.00 -6.43
C LEU A 23 -17.66 -13.23 -6.42
N SER A 24 -18.09 -14.32 -5.78
CA SER A 24 -19.52 -14.61 -5.60
C SER A 24 -20.20 -13.49 -4.82
N LYS A 25 -21.53 -13.32 -5.02
CA LYS A 25 -22.32 -12.32 -4.28
C LYS A 25 -22.14 -12.46 -2.76
N SER A 26 -22.06 -13.69 -2.25
CA SER A 26 -21.82 -13.98 -0.84
C SER A 26 -20.42 -13.57 -0.37
N ALA A 27 -19.38 -13.84 -1.17
CA ALA A 27 -18.02 -13.41 -0.85
C ALA A 27 -17.88 -11.87 -0.87
N THR A 28 -18.49 -11.20 -1.85
CA THR A 28 -18.44 -9.73 -1.98
C THR A 28 -19.07 -9.00 -0.78
N LYS A 29 -20.12 -9.56 -0.18
CA LYS A 29 -20.78 -9.01 1.03
C LYS A 29 -19.90 -9.05 2.28
N ARG A 30 -18.92 -9.96 2.34
CA ARG A 30 -18.00 -10.13 3.48
C ARG A 30 -16.73 -9.29 3.37
N LEU A 31 -16.56 -8.56 2.27
CA LEU A 31 -15.42 -7.66 2.11
C LEU A 31 -15.53 -6.47 3.06
N PRO A 32 -14.41 -5.94 3.58
CA PRO A 32 -14.42 -4.77 4.46
C PRO A 32 -15.03 -3.57 3.73
N LEU A 33 -15.89 -2.83 4.43
CA LEU A 33 -16.52 -1.63 3.88
C LEU A 33 -15.47 -0.58 3.54
N THR A 34 -15.59 0.08 2.40
CA THR A 34 -14.75 1.23 2.06
C THR A 34 -15.61 2.50 2.08
N THR A 35 -14.98 3.67 2.01
CA THR A 35 -15.67 4.97 1.98
C THR A 35 -16.68 5.11 0.84
N LYS A 36 -16.60 4.28 -0.21
CA LYS A 36 -17.48 4.33 -1.38
C LYS A 36 -18.57 3.25 -1.38
N ARG A 37 -18.47 2.26 -0.49
CA ARG A 37 -19.38 1.10 -0.47
C ARG A 37 -20.61 1.29 0.42
N ALA A 38 -20.55 2.21 1.37
CA ALA A 38 -21.64 2.47 2.29
C ALA A 38 -22.50 3.65 1.81
N GLY A 39 -23.78 3.67 2.23
CA GLY A 39 -24.72 4.75 1.94
C GLY A 39 -24.48 6.01 2.76
N LYS A 40 -25.40 6.98 2.64
CA LYS A 40 -25.37 8.25 3.38
C LYS A 40 -25.39 8.00 4.89
N GLY A 41 -24.58 8.77 5.63
CA GLY A 41 -24.46 8.69 7.10
C GLY A 41 -23.31 7.82 7.60
N TYR A 42 -22.71 6.98 6.75
CA TYR A 42 -21.53 6.21 7.12
C TYR A 42 -20.23 6.97 6.78
N TYR A 43 -19.53 7.44 7.81
CA TYR A 43 -18.22 8.06 7.68
C TYR A 43 -17.11 7.12 8.17
N LYS A 44 -16.26 6.63 7.26
CA LYS A 44 -15.15 5.71 7.59
C LYS A 44 -13.80 6.41 7.77
N GLY A 45 -13.53 7.46 7.00
CA GLY A 45 -12.20 8.07 6.89
C GLY A 45 -11.20 7.27 6.05
N LYS A 46 -9.98 7.82 5.92
CA LYS A 46 -8.86 7.29 5.13
C LYS A 46 -7.50 7.37 5.85
N GLY A 47 -7.50 7.45 7.18
CA GLY A 47 -6.27 7.58 7.95
C GLY A 47 -5.60 8.96 7.86
N GLY A 48 -6.35 9.98 7.46
CA GLY A 48 -5.88 11.36 7.54
C GLY A 48 -5.74 11.81 8.99
N THR A 49 -4.82 12.73 9.25
CA THR A 49 -4.57 13.34 10.55
C THR A 49 -5.74 14.21 11.01
N SER A 50 -5.99 14.25 12.31
CA SER A 50 -6.99 15.12 12.92
C SER A 50 -6.41 16.52 13.16
N GLU A 51 -6.58 17.42 12.19
CA GLU A 51 -5.96 18.76 12.22
C GLU A 51 -6.77 19.82 12.99
N GLY A 52 -7.85 19.44 13.66
CA GLY A 52 -8.76 20.40 14.25
C GLY A 52 -9.99 19.74 14.86
N ARG A 53 -11.07 20.51 14.96
CA ARG A 53 -12.34 20.04 15.53
C ARG A 53 -13.56 20.55 14.77
N LEU A 54 -14.65 19.81 14.88
CA LEU A 54 -15.97 20.28 14.46
C LEU A 54 -16.60 21.15 15.56
N THR A 55 -17.39 22.12 15.13
CA THR A 55 -18.26 22.94 15.99
C THR A 55 -19.64 22.29 16.12
N SER A 56 -20.44 22.73 17.08
CA SER A 56 -21.83 22.28 17.25
C SER A 56 -22.70 22.49 16.01
N LYS A 57 -22.36 23.48 15.17
CA LYS A 57 -23.04 23.77 13.90
C LYS A 57 -22.44 23.03 12.69
N GLY A 58 -21.54 22.06 12.91
CA GLY A 58 -20.93 21.26 11.85
C GLY A 58 -19.83 21.94 11.04
N LYS A 59 -19.44 23.18 11.37
CA LYS A 59 -18.27 23.84 10.76
C LYS A 59 -16.98 23.26 11.32
N PHE A 60 -15.94 23.12 10.49
CA PHE A 60 -14.62 22.68 10.92
C PHE A 60 -13.72 23.87 11.24
N ILE A 61 -13.02 23.81 12.38
CA ILE A 61 -12.00 24.77 12.79
C ILE A 61 -10.65 24.04 12.81
N ALA A 62 -9.73 24.48 11.96
CA ALA A 62 -8.36 23.97 11.92
C ALA A 62 -7.54 24.57 13.08
N ASP A 63 -6.72 23.73 13.71
CA ASP A 63 -5.80 24.09 14.78
C ASP A 63 -4.37 24.14 14.22
N PRO A 64 -3.75 25.33 14.11
CA PRO A 64 -2.40 25.47 13.57
C PRO A 64 -1.34 24.63 14.29
N LEU A 65 -1.55 24.33 15.59
CA LEU A 65 -0.61 23.54 16.39
C LEU A 65 -0.68 22.04 16.08
N LYS A 66 -1.83 21.54 15.61
CA LYS A 66 -2.02 20.13 15.25
C LYS A 66 -1.73 19.85 13.78
N LYS A 67 -1.55 20.90 12.98
CA LYS A 67 -1.24 20.79 11.56
C LYS A 67 0.17 20.23 11.39
N LEU A 68 0.32 19.20 10.55
CA LEU A 68 1.62 18.63 10.22
C LEU A 68 2.49 19.69 9.53
N GLN A 69 3.67 19.98 10.10
CA GLN A 69 4.66 20.88 9.52
C GLN A 69 5.89 20.08 9.10
N LEU A 70 6.22 20.15 7.81
CA LEU A 70 7.44 19.54 7.27
C LEU A 70 8.55 20.61 7.28
N ILE A 71 9.38 20.60 8.33
CA ILE A 71 10.50 21.52 8.48
C ILE A 71 11.63 21.04 7.59
N VAL A 72 11.85 21.74 6.49
CA VAL A 72 12.92 21.42 5.52
C VAL A 72 14.16 22.24 5.86
N PRO A 73 15.34 21.61 6.04
CA PRO A 73 16.59 22.34 6.26
C PRO A 73 17.03 23.07 4.98
N ASP A 74 17.88 24.09 5.11
CA ASP A 74 18.53 24.69 3.93
C ASP A 74 19.55 23.70 3.35
N LEU A 75 19.42 23.41 2.05
CA LEU A 75 20.24 22.44 1.33
C LEU A 75 21.27 23.10 0.40
N LYS A 76 21.40 24.44 0.45
CA LYS A 76 22.41 25.15 -0.36
C LYS A 76 23.82 24.71 0.03
N GLY A 77 24.58 24.22 -0.95
CA GLY A 77 25.96 23.75 -0.75
C GLY A 77 26.08 22.30 -0.27
N PHE A 78 24.98 21.56 -0.14
CA PHE A 78 25.02 20.17 0.30
C PHE A 78 25.56 19.25 -0.80
N THR A 79 26.62 18.51 -0.49
CA THR A 79 27.31 17.63 -1.47
C THR A 79 26.69 16.24 -1.58
N LEU A 80 25.88 15.83 -0.59
CA LEU A 80 25.27 14.51 -0.59
C LEU A 80 24.16 14.42 -1.63
N LYS A 81 24.12 13.27 -2.31
CA LYS A 81 23.11 12.92 -3.32
C LYS A 81 22.26 11.75 -2.82
N PRO A 82 21.05 11.54 -3.38
CA PRO A 82 20.22 10.39 -3.02
C PRO A 82 20.85 9.03 -3.32
N TYR A 83 21.85 9.00 -4.21
CA TYR A 83 22.51 7.79 -4.67
C TYR A 83 24.03 7.92 -4.55
N ILE A 84 24.67 6.76 -4.38
CA ILE A 84 26.12 6.60 -4.42
C ILE A 84 26.54 5.92 -5.73
N GLY A 85 27.79 6.13 -6.13
CA GLY A 85 28.37 5.41 -7.26
C GLY A 85 28.47 3.91 -6.96
N ARG A 86 28.19 3.06 -7.96
CA ARG A 86 28.24 1.59 -7.82
C ARG A 86 29.62 1.07 -7.43
N THR A 87 30.66 1.82 -7.77
CA THR A 87 32.07 1.49 -7.50
C THR A 87 32.43 1.63 -6.02
N VAL A 88 31.64 2.36 -5.24
CA VAL A 88 31.92 2.57 -3.81
C VAL A 88 31.66 1.28 -3.05
N ALA A 89 32.67 0.81 -2.31
CA ALA A 89 32.56 -0.39 -1.48
C ALA A 89 31.55 -0.16 -0.35
N LYS A 90 30.70 -1.17 -0.07
CA LYS A 90 29.66 -1.13 0.98
C LYS A 90 30.20 -1.42 2.39
N SER A 91 31.51 -1.38 2.59
CA SER A 91 32.12 -1.76 3.86
C SER A 91 31.69 -0.79 4.97
N PRO A 92 31.38 -1.28 6.18
CA PRO A 92 31.13 -0.40 7.31
C PRO A 92 32.36 0.48 7.56
N PRO A 93 32.19 1.73 7.99
CA PRO A 93 33.31 2.57 8.36
C PRO A 93 34.09 1.87 9.47
N LYS A 94 35.38 1.62 9.24
CA LYS A 94 36.27 1.14 10.30
C LYS A 94 36.47 2.31 11.25
N ASP A 95 36.11 2.12 12.53
CA ASP A 95 36.35 3.09 13.59
C ASP A 95 37.82 3.54 13.53
N GLN A 96 38.08 4.76 13.08
CA GLN A 96 39.42 5.33 13.08
C GLN A 96 39.78 5.75 14.52
N LEU A 97 40.01 4.75 15.37
CA LEU A 97 40.65 4.91 16.67
C LEU A 97 42.17 4.78 16.49
N SER A 98 42.82 5.82 15.94
CA SER A 98 44.25 6.09 16.18
C SER A 98 44.68 7.30 15.35
N LEU A 99 45.22 8.32 16.03
CA LEU A 99 46.08 9.45 15.61
C LEU A 99 45.58 10.71 16.36
N GLY A 100 46.27 11.31 17.34
CA GLY A 100 47.71 11.29 17.58
C GLY A 100 48.09 11.19 19.07
N ALA A 101 48.93 10.20 19.36
CA ALA A 101 49.96 10.30 20.36
C ALA A 101 51.27 10.67 19.63
N GLY A 102 51.93 11.75 20.08
CA GLY A 102 53.29 12.12 19.67
C GLY A 102 53.39 13.07 18.47
N GLN A 103 53.55 14.38 18.73
CA GLN A 103 54.85 15.08 18.82
C GLN A 103 54.70 16.30 19.73
#